data_AF-A0A958FDZ8-F1
#
_entry.id   AF-A0A958FDZ8-F1
#
_cell.length_a   1.000
_cell.length_b   1.000
_cell.length_c   1.000
_cell.angle_alpha   90.00
_cell.angle_beta   90.00
_cell.angle_gamma   90.00
#
_symmetry.space_group_name_H-M   'P 1'
#
loop_
_entity.id
_entity.type
_entity.pdbx_description
1 polymer ?
#
loop_
_entity_poly.entity_id
_entity_poly.type
_entity_poly.pdbx_seq_one_letter_code
_entity_poly.pdbx_strand_id
1 'polypeptide(L)'
;NKARASQVEITGLDQRFLQLFDSNPLLPSMRLDSLLQKPAGQPFPPVVINAALQRELQLQVGDPLLLYLARRSEIHRESLFGSKQTEDIVRTLRLTVSAVLPDRGMGRFGLRPHQTLPLNAFVSLEVLQKALEQSGRVNSLMVAAVRSEIGHSAELQDELHQALQLDDAGLKLVVRENFLSLESREFVLSPPVADAALAAAVAADAVVLPVLTYLANSTRREGRVMPYATVAALPSELPEDFGKLRLLNGSPAPPLHGSQILLNRWAAEDLAAAAGDTLTMRYYRVEGGEALAETSHVFQVAGVVRLEGLGADPSLTPDFPGIHDAEHIYDWDPPFPVDLSRVRPKDEQYWDDHRATPKAFIVLETG
;
A
#
# COMPACT_ATOMS: atom_id res chain seq x y z
N ASN A 1 14.05 29.24 20.49
CA ASN A 1 13.86 27.81 20.83
C ASN A 1 12.54 27.34 20.24
N LYS A 2 12.55 26.43 19.26
CA LYS A 2 11.33 25.75 18.82
C LYS A 2 11.21 24.48 19.66
N ALA A 3 10.29 24.46 20.62
CA ALA A 3 9.98 23.25 21.38
C ALA A 3 9.43 22.17 20.42
N ARG A 4 9.76 20.91 20.68
CA ARG A 4 9.35 19.76 19.86
C ARG A 4 8.86 18.65 20.78
N ALA A 5 7.72 18.08 20.43
CA ALA A 5 7.17 16.89 21.04
C ALA A 5 7.16 15.75 20.01
N SER A 6 7.37 14.53 20.48
CA SER A 6 7.27 13.30 19.69
C SER A 6 6.15 12.43 20.23
N GLN A 7 5.66 11.48 19.42
CA GLN A 7 4.58 10.56 19.81
C GLN A 7 3.28 11.28 20.20
N VAL A 8 2.97 12.37 19.49
CA VAL A 8 1.69 13.07 19.61
C VAL A 8 0.62 12.27 18.89
N GLU A 9 -0.48 11.98 19.59
CA GLU A 9 -1.68 11.39 19.00
C GLU A 9 -2.48 12.49 18.29
N ILE A 10 -2.64 12.34 16.98
CA ILE A 10 -3.36 13.31 16.15
C ILE A 10 -4.66 12.67 15.72
N THR A 11 -5.78 13.26 16.15
CA THR A 11 -7.12 12.72 15.86
C THR A 11 -7.94 13.75 15.08
N GLY A 12 -8.46 13.31 13.92
CA GLY A 12 -9.44 14.06 13.15
C GLY A 12 -10.85 13.79 13.68
N LEU A 13 -11.55 14.85 14.08
CA LEU A 13 -12.83 14.76 14.76
C LEU A 13 -14.00 15.27 13.91
N ASP A 14 -15.15 14.65 14.12
CA ASP A 14 -16.44 15.23 13.76
C ASP A 14 -17.27 15.52 15.03
N GLN A 15 -18.48 16.07 14.85
CA GLN A 15 -19.37 16.40 15.96
C GLN A 15 -19.83 15.17 16.75
N ARG A 16 -19.87 13.98 16.14
CA ARG A 16 -20.33 12.74 16.78
C ARG A 16 -19.34 12.26 17.83
N PHE A 17 -18.04 12.47 17.61
CA PHE A 17 -17.01 12.15 18.61
C PHE A 17 -17.21 12.90 19.94
N LEU A 18 -17.61 14.17 19.89
CA LEU A 18 -17.84 14.97 21.10
C LEU A 18 -19.00 14.41 21.95
N GLN A 19 -20.03 13.86 21.29
CA GLN A 19 -21.19 13.26 21.95
C GLN A 19 -20.81 12.04 22.81
N LEU A 20 -19.67 11.38 22.53
CA LEU A 20 -19.17 10.28 23.35
C LEU A 20 -18.75 10.72 24.76
N PHE A 21 -18.46 12.01 24.95
CA PHE A 21 -18.01 12.57 26.22
C PHE A 21 -19.07 13.43 26.91
N ASP A 22 -20.21 13.68 26.25
CA ASP A 22 -21.39 14.35 26.81
C ASP A 22 -22.13 13.38 27.75
N SER A 23 -21.51 13.10 28.88
CA SER A 23 -22.00 12.19 29.92
C SER A 23 -22.98 12.84 30.90
N ASN A 24 -23.16 14.16 30.82
CA ASN A 24 -24.05 14.91 31.69
C ASN A 24 -25.10 15.70 30.87
N PRO A 25 -26.37 15.27 30.85
CA PRO A 25 -27.43 15.94 30.08
C PRO A 25 -27.80 17.34 30.62
N LEU A 26 -27.29 17.74 31.80
CA LEU A 26 -27.50 19.07 32.37
C LEU A 26 -26.44 20.09 31.96
N LEU A 27 -25.34 19.66 31.35
CA LEU A 27 -24.32 20.55 30.81
C LEU A 27 -24.56 20.78 29.32
N PRO A 28 -24.27 21.98 28.78
CA PRO A 28 -24.32 22.21 27.34
C PRO A 28 -23.42 21.21 26.62
N SER A 29 -23.95 20.56 25.59
CA SER A 29 -23.20 19.63 24.74
C SER A 29 -21.98 20.34 24.17
N MET A 30 -20.82 19.67 24.16
CA MET A 30 -19.65 20.22 23.51
C MET A 30 -19.91 20.38 22.01
N ARG A 31 -19.66 21.59 21.48
CA ARG A 31 -19.81 21.88 20.04
C ARG A 31 -18.45 22.00 19.38
N LEU A 32 -18.29 21.28 18.27
CA LEU A 32 -17.08 21.26 17.47
C LEU A 32 -16.75 22.68 16.97
N ASP A 33 -17.77 23.41 16.50
CA ASP A 33 -17.61 24.79 16.03
C ASP A 33 -17.09 25.74 17.12
N SER A 34 -17.35 25.44 18.40
CA SER A 34 -16.84 26.22 19.52
C SER A 34 -15.40 25.85 19.88
N LEU A 35 -15.07 24.56 19.83
CA LEU A 35 -13.72 24.06 20.15
C LEU A 35 -12.72 24.33 19.04
N LEU A 36 -13.14 24.15 17.80
CA LEU A 36 -12.40 24.42 16.57
C LEU A 36 -12.87 25.73 15.94
N GLN A 37 -13.22 26.72 16.77
CA GLN A 37 -13.40 28.07 16.28
C GLN A 37 -12.03 28.66 15.95
N LYS A 38 -11.87 29.14 14.72
CA LYS A 38 -10.64 29.81 14.30
C LYS A 38 -10.52 31.16 15.05
N PRO A 39 -9.43 31.42 15.80
CA PRO A 39 -9.27 32.70 16.48
C PRO A 39 -9.19 33.86 15.48
N ALA A 40 -9.73 35.01 15.85
CA ALA A 40 -9.79 36.18 14.96
C ALA A 40 -8.40 36.61 14.48
N GLY A 41 -8.27 36.92 13.17
CA GLY A 41 -7.02 37.39 12.57
C GLY A 41 -5.96 36.30 12.32
N GLN A 42 -6.22 35.04 12.65
CA GLN A 42 -5.30 33.94 12.36
C GLN A 42 -5.52 33.43 10.94
N PRO A 43 -4.48 32.95 10.21
CA PRO A 43 -4.66 32.45 8.85
C PRO A 43 -4.87 30.93 8.80
N PHE A 44 -4.42 30.17 9.79
CA PHE A 44 -4.39 28.70 9.75
C PHE A 44 -5.64 28.04 10.36
N PRO A 45 -5.92 26.77 10.01
CA PRO A 45 -7.00 26.01 10.63
C PRO A 45 -6.76 25.82 12.15
N PRO A 46 -7.83 25.71 12.94
CA PRO A 46 -7.74 25.55 14.39
C PRO A 46 -7.34 24.13 14.81
N VAL A 47 -6.68 24.02 15.96
CA VAL A 47 -6.35 22.76 16.64
C VAL A 47 -6.59 22.88 18.14
N VAL A 48 -7.17 21.84 18.72
CA VAL A 48 -7.32 21.72 20.17
C VAL A 48 -6.24 20.78 20.69
N ILE A 49 -5.55 21.17 21.75
CA ILE A 49 -4.53 20.31 22.38
C ILE A 49 -4.95 19.98 23.80
N ASN A 50 -4.37 18.94 24.41
CA ASN A 50 -4.53 18.73 25.85
C ASN A 50 -3.46 19.45 26.68
N ALA A 51 -3.69 19.55 27.99
CA ALA A 51 -2.81 20.24 28.91
C ALA A 51 -1.41 19.58 29.01
N ALA A 52 -1.29 18.28 28.77
CA ALA A 52 0.00 17.59 28.66
C ALA A 52 0.82 18.13 27.47
N LEU A 53 0.25 18.17 26.26
CA LEU A 53 0.92 18.71 25.08
C LEU A 53 1.20 20.22 25.21
N GLN A 54 0.29 20.95 25.84
CA GLN A 54 0.48 22.36 26.13
C GLN A 54 1.73 22.60 26.99
N ARG A 55 1.90 21.83 28.08
CA ARG A 55 3.06 21.95 28.98
C ARG A 55 4.36 21.55 28.29
N GLU A 56 4.34 20.50 27.48
CA GLU A 56 5.50 20.00 26.74
C GLU A 56 6.03 21.04 25.73
N LEU A 57 5.12 21.69 25.00
CA LEU A 57 5.48 22.67 23.96
C LEU A 57 5.46 24.12 24.45
N GLN A 58 5.00 24.38 25.67
CA GLN A 58 4.81 25.70 26.26
C GLN A 58 3.90 26.62 25.41
N LEU A 59 2.83 26.05 24.82
CA LEU A 59 1.92 26.76 23.92
C LEU A 59 0.75 27.43 24.66
N GLN A 60 0.22 28.49 24.06
CA GLN A 60 -1.00 29.18 24.47
C GLN A 60 -2.02 29.21 23.33
N VAL A 61 -3.28 29.53 23.67
CA VAL A 61 -4.31 29.76 22.66
C VAL A 61 -3.91 30.94 21.77
N GLY A 62 -4.01 30.74 20.46
CA GLY A 62 -3.54 31.67 19.43
C GLY A 62 -2.15 31.35 18.88
N ASP A 63 -1.38 30.48 19.53
CA ASP A 63 -0.04 30.14 19.04
C ASP A 63 -0.08 29.24 17.80
N PRO A 64 0.89 29.38 16.88
CA PRO A 64 1.02 28.47 15.74
C PRO A 64 1.60 27.12 16.17
N LEU A 65 1.04 26.04 15.63
CA LEU A 65 1.51 24.66 15.81
C LEU A 65 1.79 24.03 14.44
N LEU A 66 2.91 23.32 14.32
CA LEU A 66 3.22 22.48 13.16
C LEU A 66 3.05 21.02 13.56
N LEU A 67 2.13 20.33 12.89
CA LEU A 67 2.01 18.87 12.99
C LEU A 67 2.70 18.23 11.80
N TYR A 68 3.52 17.23 12.10
CA TYR A 68 4.24 16.42 11.12
C TYR A 68 3.51 15.07 11.04
N LEU A 69 2.80 14.84 9.94
CA LEU A 69 2.00 13.64 9.71
C LEU A 69 2.77 12.68 8.84
N ALA A 70 2.94 11.44 9.28
CA ALA A 70 3.41 10.39 8.39
C ALA A 70 2.32 10.12 7.33
N ARG A 71 2.63 10.37 6.06
CA ARG A 71 1.88 9.83 4.93
C ARG A 71 2.05 8.32 5.04
N ARG A 72 0.94 7.59 5.28
CA ARG A 72 0.98 6.13 5.06
C ARG A 72 1.36 5.97 3.59
N SER A 73 2.50 5.35 3.31
CA SER A 73 2.75 4.87 1.95
C SER A 73 1.56 4.00 1.59
N GLU A 74 0.99 4.20 0.41
CA GLU A 74 -0.05 3.30 -0.08
C GLU A 74 0.48 1.87 -0.18
N ILE A 75 1.79 1.66 -0.11
CA ILE A 75 2.46 0.37 -0.24
C ILE A 75 2.67 -0.29 1.14
N HIS A 76 2.38 -1.59 1.19
CA HIS A 76 2.55 -2.47 2.35
C HIS A 76 4.00 -2.51 2.86
N ARG A 77 4.16 -2.66 4.19
CA ARG A 77 5.47 -2.61 4.88
C ARG A 77 6.44 -3.74 4.55
N GLU A 78 5.94 -4.83 3.97
CA GLU A 78 6.75 -5.98 3.52
C GLU A 78 7.00 -5.94 2.00
N SER A 79 6.57 -4.86 1.34
CA SER A 79 6.70 -4.69 -0.10
C SER A 79 7.85 -3.74 -0.47
N LEU A 80 8.51 -4.01 -1.60
CA LEU A 80 9.63 -3.20 -2.08
C LEU A 80 9.35 -1.73 -2.24
N PHE A 81 8.08 -1.37 -2.35
CA PHE A 81 7.67 -0.05 -2.77
C PHE A 81 7.50 0.92 -1.56
N GLY A 82 7.95 0.54 -0.35
CA GLY A 82 8.07 1.45 0.78
C GLY A 82 9.19 2.48 0.56
N SER A 83 8.86 3.77 0.43
CA SER A 83 9.85 4.81 0.12
C SER A 83 10.83 5.09 1.26
N LYS A 84 12.09 5.38 0.92
CA LYS A 84 13.18 5.77 1.85
C LYS A 84 13.37 7.29 2.02
N GLN A 85 12.61 8.15 1.34
CA GLN A 85 12.82 9.58 1.48
C GLN A 85 12.04 10.12 2.67
N THR A 86 12.73 10.29 3.81
CA THR A 86 12.18 10.88 5.04
C THR A 86 11.52 12.26 4.81
N GLU A 87 11.88 12.94 3.72
CA GLU A 87 11.32 14.24 3.32
C GLU A 87 9.96 14.14 2.59
N ASP A 88 9.66 13.03 1.90
CA ASP A 88 8.39 12.81 1.18
C ASP A 88 7.32 12.07 2.00
N ILE A 89 7.71 11.53 3.15
CA ILE A 89 6.83 10.76 4.05
C ILE A 89 6.11 11.68 5.05
N VAL A 90 6.50 12.95 5.17
CA VAL A 90 5.98 13.81 6.25
C VAL A 90 5.20 15.01 5.70
N ARG A 91 3.87 14.92 5.70
CA ARG A 91 2.99 16.07 5.42
C ARG A 91 3.04 17.03 6.62
N THR A 92 3.41 18.28 6.38
CA THR A 92 3.39 19.32 7.41
C THR A 92 2.08 20.08 7.39
N LEU A 93 1.33 20.02 8.49
CA LEU A 93 0.08 20.75 8.69
C LEU A 93 0.31 21.91 9.67
N ARG A 94 0.16 23.14 9.18
CA ARG A 94 0.26 24.35 10.01
C ARG A 94 -1.11 24.73 10.55
N LEU A 95 -1.19 24.89 11.87
CA LEU A 95 -2.42 25.08 12.63
C LEU A 95 -2.25 26.22 13.64
N THR A 96 -3.37 26.64 14.22
CA THR A 96 -3.41 27.61 15.33
C THR A 96 -4.14 27.00 16.52
N VAL A 97 -3.54 27.03 17.71
CA VAL A 97 -4.17 26.51 18.93
C VAL A 97 -5.45 27.31 19.24
N SER A 98 -6.61 26.66 19.20
CA SER A 98 -7.91 27.30 19.49
C SER A 98 -8.38 27.08 20.93
N ALA A 99 -8.06 25.94 21.51
CA ALA A 99 -8.39 25.62 22.89
C ALA A 99 -7.42 24.60 23.51
N VAL A 100 -7.40 24.56 24.85
CA VAL A 100 -6.67 23.55 25.61
C VAL A 100 -7.63 22.77 26.49
N LEU A 101 -7.67 21.45 26.33
CA LEU A 101 -8.48 20.54 27.15
C LEU A 101 -7.70 20.07 28.38
N PRO A 102 -8.37 19.87 29.52
CA PRO A 102 -7.73 19.26 30.68
C PRO A 102 -7.36 17.80 30.40
N ASP A 103 -6.39 17.25 31.12
CA ASP A 103 -5.91 15.85 31.00
C ASP A 103 -6.92 14.82 31.59
N ARG A 104 -8.21 14.98 31.27
CA ARG A 104 -9.35 14.16 31.69
C ARG A 104 -10.42 14.14 30.60
N GLY A 105 -11.32 13.15 30.63
CA GLY A 105 -12.36 12.99 29.61
C GLY A 105 -11.73 12.94 28.21
N MET A 106 -12.24 13.75 27.28
CA MET A 106 -11.73 13.87 25.92
C MET A 106 -10.23 14.20 25.85
N GLY A 107 -9.69 15.07 26.72
CA GLY A 107 -8.28 15.44 26.67
C GLY A 107 -7.33 14.29 27.04
N ARG A 108 -7.84 13.21 27.63
CA ARG A 108 -7.11 11.97 27.93
C ARG A 108 -7.55 10.81 27.04
N PHE A 109 -8.23 11.08 25.93
CA PHE A 109 -8.56 10.06 24.95
C PHE A 109 -7.27 9.36 24.46
N GLY A 110 -7.36 8.07 24.21
CA GLY A 110 -6.31 7.24 23.65
C GLY A 110 -6.87 5.86 23.33
N LEU A 111 -6.50 5.31 22.16
CA LEU A 111 -7.00 4.01 21.69
C LEU A 111 -6.32 2.83 22.38
N ARG A 112 -5.17 3.07 23.02
CA ARG A 112 -4.40 2.06 23.72
C ARG A 112 -4.26 2.45 25.19
N PRO A 113 -4.18 1.47 26.10
CA PRO A 113 -3.82 1.75 27.47
C PRO A 113 -2.41 2.36 27.53
N HIS A 114 -2.29 3.56 28.10
CA HIS A 114 -1.01 4.24 28.31
C HIS A 114 -0.71 4.41 29.80
N GLN A 115 0.56 4.18 30.18
CA GLN A 115 1.04 4.43 31.55
C GLN A 115 1.36 5.91 31.79
N THR A 116 1.54 6.69 30.73
CA THR A 116 1.77 8.13 30.74
C THR A 116 0.55 8.89 30.22
N LEU A 117 0.50 10.20 30.48
CA LEU A 117 -0.52 11.06 29.87
C LEU A 117 -0.25 11.15 28.35
N PRO A 118 -1.23 10.83 27.50
CA PRO A 118 -1.06 10.97 26.06
C PRO A 118 -0.88 12.44 25.69
N LEU A 119 -0.10 12.72 24.66
CA LEU A 119 0.02 14.05 24.08
C LEU A 119 -0.98 14.15 22.93
N ASN A 120 -2.11 14.83 23.14
CA ASN A 120 -3.22 14.82 22.19
C ASN A 120 -3.33 16.13 21.42
N ALA A 121 -3.49 16.01 20.10
CA ALA A 121 -3.88 17.10 19.21
C ALA A 121 -5.13 16.69 18.40
N PHE A 122 -6.16 17.51 18.50
CA PHE A 122 -7.45 17.30 17.86
C PHE A 122 -7.68 18.36 16.78
N VAL A 123 -7.96 17.91 15.57
CA VAL A 123 -8.27 18.77 14.42
C VAL A 123 -9.61 18.34 13.82
N SER A 124 -10.22 19.15 12.96
CA SER A 124 -11.40 18.67 12.23
C SER A 124 -11.03 17.52 11.29
N LEU A 125 -11.91 16.54 11.17
CA LEU A 125 -11.73 15.40 10.28
C LEU A 125 -11.49 15.85 8.83
N GLU A 126 -12.25 16.84 8.35
CA GLU A 126 -12.11 17.39 7.01
C GLU A 126 -10.72 17.98 6.75
N VAL A 127 -10.19 18.78 7.69
CA VAL A 127 -8.84 19.35 7.57
C VAL A 127 -7.77 18.25 7.53
N LEU A 128 -7.90 17.23 8.38
CA LEU A 128 -6.95 16.11 8.40
C LEU A 128 -7.04 15.27 7.12
N GLN A 129 -8.25 14.94 6.67
CA GLN A 129 -8.47 14.22 5.41
C GLN A 129 -7.90 14.97 4.21
N LYS A 130 -8.11 16.29 4.13
CA LYS A 130 -7.54 17.13 3.07
C LYS A 130 -6.02 17.17 3.13
N ALA A 131 -5.44 17.28 4.33
CA ALA A 131 -3.98 17.28 4.51
C ALA A 131 -3.33 15.94 4.12
N LEU A 132 -4.06 14.83 4.29
CA LEU A 132 -3.63 13.48 3.93
C LEU A 132 -4.05 13.05 2.52
N GLU A 133 -4.83 13.86 1.79
CA GLU A 133 -5.43 13.52 0.49
C GLU A 133 -6.35 12.28 0.54
N GLN A 134 -7.01 12.05 1.68
CA GLN A 134 -7.88 10.90 1.94
C GLN A 134 -9.31 11.38 2.26
N SER A 135 -9.87 12.19 1.37
CA SER A 135 -11.22 12.77 1.54
C SER A 135 -12.29 11.69 1.69
N GLY A 136 -13.17 11.82 2.68
CA GLY A 136 -14.26 10.88 2.94
C GLY A 136 -13.84 9.55 3.59
N ARG A 137 -12.54 9.35 3.88
CA ARG A 137 -12.03 8.10 4.48
C ARG A 137 -11.78 8.24 5.98
N VAL A 138 -12.01 7.16 6.72
CA VAL A 138 -11.69 7.05 8.14
C VAL A 138 -11.02 5.71 8.41
N ASN A 139 -10.13 5.65 9.39
CA ASN A 139 -9.44 4.43 9.80
C ASN A 139 -9.94 3.87 11.14
N SER A 140 -10.93 4.51 11.75
CA SER A 140 -11.49 4.13 13.04
C SER A 140 -12.93 4.61 13.15
N LEU A 141 -13.81 3.70 13.55
CA LEU A 141 -15.20 3.98 13.91
C LEU A 141 -15.35 3.72 15.41
N MET A 142 -15.97 4.66 16.12
CA MET A 142 -16.22 4.55 17.55
C MET A 142 -17.71 4.51 17.79
N VAL A 143 -18.17 3.50 18.51
CA VAL A 143 -19.58 3.31 18.85
C VAL A 143 -19.71 3.25 20.37
N ALA A 144 -20.53 4.13 20.94
CA ALA A 144 -20.89 4.07 22.35
C ALA A 144 -22.28 3.48 22.51
N ALA A 145 -22.40 2.42 23.31
CA ALA A 145 -23.69 1.88 23.70
C ALA A 145 -24.31 2.77 24.79
N VAL A 146 -25.50 3.31 24.54
CA VAL A 146 -26.21 4.21 25.47
C VAL A 146 -26.77 3.43 26.68
N ARG A 147 -27.01 2.11 26.55
CA ARG A 147 -27.42 1.19 27.61
C ARG A 147 -26.85 -0.20 27.31
N SER A 148 -25.85 -0.63 28.05
CA SER A 148 -25.25 -1.96 27.87
C SER A 148 -26.03 -3.00 28.68
N GLU A 149 -27.01 -3.65 28.06
CA GLU A 149 -27.12 -5.09 28.24
C GLU A 149 -26.23 -5.75 27.17
N ILE A 150 -25.45 -6.73 27.61
CA ILE A 150 -24.42 -7.43 26.83
C ILE A 150 -25.10 -8.05 25.60
N GLY A 151 -24.68 -7.71 24.36
CA GLY A 151 -25.18 -8.41 23.16
C GLY A 151 -25.15 -7.68 21.81
N HIS A 152 -25.00 -6.35 21.76
CA HIS A 152 -25.14 -5.57 20.51
C HIS A 152 -23.95 -5.68 19.53
N SER A 153 -22.94 -6.52 19.79
CA SER A 153 -21.80 -6.68 18.88
C SER A 153 -22.19 -7.39 17.59
N ALA A 154 -23.17 -8.31 17.63
CA ALA A 154 -23.64 -9.02 16.46
C ALA A 154 -24.38 -8.08 15.49
N GLU A 155 -25.29 -7.25 15.99
CA GLU A 155 -26.03 -6.27 15.18
C GLU A 155 -25.09 -5.27 14.51
N LEU A 156 -24.11 -4.74 15.26
CA LEU A 156 -23.08 -3.85 14.69
C LEU A 156 -22.22 -4.55 13.63
N GLN A 157 -21.89 -5.82 13.85
CA GLN A 157 -21.13 -6.61 12.89
C GLN A 157 -21.95 -6.84 11.61
N ASP A 158 -23.25 -7.10 11.73
CA ASP A 158 -24.16 -7.26 10.59
C ASP A 158 -24.32 -5.94 9.81
N GLU A 159 -24.49 -4.80 10.50
CA GLU A 159 -24.53 -3.48 9.85
C GLU A 159 -23.22 -3.16 9.12
N LEU A 160 -22.07 -3.44 9.75
CA LEU A 160 -20.77 -3.28 9.11
C LEU A 160 -20.62 -4.19 7.89
N HIS A 161 -21.03 -5.46 7.98
CA HIS A 161 -20.98 -6.39 6.85
C HIS A 161 -21.81 -5.92 5.66
N GLN A 162 -22.95 -5.25 5.91
CA GLN A 162 -23.80 -4.72 4.84
C GLN A 162 -23.26 -3.43 4.21
N ALA A 163 -22.50 -2.64 4.98
CA ALA A 163 -21.99 -1.35 4.53
C ALA A 163 -20.58 -1.42 3.94
N LEU A 164 -19.74 -2.37 4.38
CA LEU A 164 -18.35 -2.50 3.97
C LEU A 164 -18.23 -2.81 2.48
N GLN A 165 -17.36 -2.06 1.81
CA GLN A 165 -16.98 -2.26 0.43
C GLN A 165 -15.55 -2.79 0.32
N LEU A 166 -15.20 -3.36 -0.84
CA LEU A 166 -13.82 -3.78 -1.13
C LEU A 166 -12.82 -2.65 -0.92
N ASP A 167 -13.20 -1.42 -1.28
CA ASP A 167 -12.34 -0.24 -1.16
C ASP A 167 -11.99 0.13 0.29
N ASP A 168 -12.88 -0.20 1.25
CA ASP A 168 -12.64 -0.02 2.69
C ASP A 168 -11.55 -0.98 3.21
N ALA A 169 -11.44 -2.15 2.56
CA ALA A 169 -10.37 -3.12 2.80
C ALA A 169 -9.12 -2.83 1.95
N GLY A 170 -9.09 -1.73 1.19
CA GLY A 170 -8.00 -1.38 0.28
C GLY A 170 -7.95 -2.23 -0.98
N LEU A 171 -9.05 -2.91 -1.33
CA LEU A 171 -9.14 -3.80 -2.49
C LEU A 171 -9.89 -3.13 -3.64
N LYS A 172 -9.46 -3.39 -4.87
CA LYS A 172 -10.10 -2.93 -6.09
C LYS A 172 -10.40 -4.12 -7.00
N LEU A 173 -11.58 -4.12 -7.60
CA LEU A 173 -11.96 -5.08 -8.62
C LEU A 173 -11.90 -4.38 -9.98
N VAL A 174 -10.96 -4.77 -10.83
CA VAL A 174 -10.76 -4.19 -12.15
C VAL A 174 -11.38 -5.11 -13.19
N VAL A 175 -12.35 -4.57 -13.94
CA VAL A 175 -12.97 -5.29 -15.05
C VAL A 175 -12.04 -5.23 -16.25
N ARG A 176 -11.60 -6.39 -16.74
CA ARG A 176 -10.85 -6.54 -17.99
C ARG A 176 -11.75 -7.21 -19.03
N GLU A 177 -11.29 -7.28 -20.28
CA GLU A 177 -12.13 -7.78 -21.39
C GLU A 177 -12.70 -9.19 -21.13
N ASN A 178 -11.89 -10.09 -20.56
CA ASN A 178 -12.24 -11.51 -20.41
C ASN A 178 -12.19 -12.02 -18.96
N PHE A 179 -11.84 -11.17 -17.99
CA PHE A 179 -11.72 -11.58 -16.59
C PHE A 179 -11.88 -10.40 -15.63
N LEU A 180 -12.01 -10.70 -14.34
CA LEU A 180 -11.98 -9.74 -13.25
C LEU A 180 -10.66 -9.86 -12.51
N SER A 181 -9.97 -8.73 -12.31
CA SER A 181 -8.72 -8.67 -11.53
C SER A 181 -9.03 -8.13 -10.14
N LEU A 182 -8.79 -8.92 -9.10
CA LEU A 182 -8.81 -8.43 -7.72
C LEU A 182 -7.40 -7.98 -7.35
N GLU A 183 -7.24 -6.69 -7.06
CA GLU A 183 -5.96 -6.07 -6.78
C GLU A 183 -6.01 -5.30 -5.45
N SER A 184 -4.86 -5.12 -4.81
CA SER A 184 -4.71 -4.30 -3.60
C SER A 184 -4.19 -2.91 -3.96
N ARG A 185 -4.69 -1.86 -3.28
CA ARG A 185 -4.07 -0.52 -3.31
C ARG A 185 -2.64 -0.55 -2.79
N GLU A 186 -2.31 -1.54 -1.97
CA GLU A 186 -0.97 -1.73 -1.41
C GLU A 186 -0.04 -2.61 -2.25
N PHE A 187 -0.46 -2.96 -3.47
CA PHE A 187 0.26 -3.83 -4.43
C PHE A 187 0.56 -5.25 -3.92
N VAL A 188 0.11 -5.57 -2.71
CA VAL A 188 0.24 -6.87 -2.08
C VAL A 188 -1.11 -7.25 -1.49
N LEU A 189 -1.56 -8.45 -1.82
CA LEU A 189 -2.64 -9.11 -1.11
C LEU A 189 -2.01 -9.87 0.06
N SER A 190 -2.38 -9.50 1.29
CA SER A 190 -1.93 -10.26 2.46
C SER A 190 -2.50 -11.68 2.41
N PRO A 191 -1.83 -12.68 3.01
CA PRO A 191 -2.32 -14.06 2.99
C PRO A 191 -3.80 -14.21 3.40
N PRO A 192 -4.29 -13.56 4.48
CA PRO A 192 -5.71 -13.66 4.85
C PRO A 192 -6.68 -13.11 3.80
N VAL A 193 -6.27 -12.06 3.08
CA VAL A 193 -7.08 -11.49 1.99
C VAL A 193 -7.07 -12.42 0.77
N ALA A 194 -5.91 -12.96 0.41
CA ALA A 194 -5.79 -13.91 -0.69
C ALA A 194 -6.62 -15.17 -0.43
N ASP A 195 -6.55 -15.73 0.78
CA ASP A 195 -7.35 -16.89 1.19
C ASP A 195 -8.86 -16.60 1.12
N ALA A 196 -9.29 -15.43 1.59
CA ALA A 196 -10.69 -15.02 1.51
C ALA A 196 -11.16 -14.83 0.05
N ALA A 197 -10.31 -14.27 -0.81
CA ALA A 197 -10.61 -14.11 -2.23
C ALA A 197 -10.74 -15.47 -2.94
N LEU A 198 -9.85 -16.42 -2.65
CA LEU A 198 -9.93 -17.78 -3.18
C LEU A 198 -11.20 -18.50 -2.69
N ALA A 199 -11.54 -18.38 -1.42
CA ALA A 199 -12.78 -18.95 -0.88
C ALA A 199 -14.04 -18.34 -1.52
N ALA A 200 -14.04 -17.02 -1.75
CA ALA A 200 -15.13 -16.32 -2.43
C ALA A 200 -15.27 -16.78 -3.89
N ALA A 201 -14.16 -17.00 -4.59
CA ALA A 201 -14.17 -17.51 -5.96
C ALA A 201 -14.72 -18.95 -6.03
N VAL A 202 -14.34 -19.83 -5.09
CA VAL A 202 -14.91 -21.18 -4.97
C VAL A 202 -16.43 -21.12 -4.74
N ALA A 203 -16.89 -20.24 -3.84
CA ALA A 203 -18.32 -20.07 -3.58
C ALA A 203 -19.10 -19.53 -4.80
N ALA A 204 -18.42 -18.80 -5.68
CA ALA A 204 -18.97 -18.25 -6.92
C ALA A 204 -18.80 -19.17 -8.14
N ASP A 205 -18.23 -20.37 -7.98
CA ASP A 205 -17.86 -21.28 -9.08
C ASP A 205 -16.97 -20.60 -10.14
N ALA A 206 -16.08 -19.72 -9.70
CA ALA A 206 -15.18 -18.96 -10.56
C ALA A 206 -13.80 -19.62 -10.67
N VAL A 207 -13.25 -19.64 -11.88
CA VAL A 207 -11.86 -20.06 -12.12
C VAL A 207 -10.92 -18.91 -11.76
N VAL A 208 -9.87 -19.19 -11.00
CA VAL A 208 -8.91 -18.18 -10.51
C VAL A 208 -7.52 -18.48 -11.03
N LEU A 209 -6.83 -17.42 -11.47
CA LEU A 209 -5.39 -17.41 -11.70
C LEU A 209 -4.73 -16.49 -10.65
N PRO A 210 -4.14 -17.02 -9.58
CA PRO A 210 -3.33 -16.22 -8.68
C PRO A 210 -2.05 -15.79 -9.38
N VAL A 211 -1.68 -14.51 -9.29
CA VAL A 211 -0.48 -13.95 -9.90
C VAL A 211 0.23 -13.09 -8.88
N LEU A 212 1.54 -13.28 -8.75
CA LEU A 212 2.42 -12.38 -8.02
C LEU A 212 3.44 -11.82 -8.99
N THR A 213 3.52 -10.50 -9.14
CA THR A 213 4.50 -9.88 -10.05
C THR A 213 5.47 -9.01 -9.28
N TYR A 214 6.75 -9.16 -9.62
CA TYR A 214 7.86 -8.50 -8.95
C TYR A 214 8.85 -7.90 -9.95
N LEU A 215 9.54 -6.84 -9.55
CA LEU A 215 10.61 -6.25 -10.35
C LEU A 215 11.98 -6.77 -9.87
N ALA A 216 12.66 -7.52 -10.71
CA ALA A 216 14.03 -7.96 -10.48
C ALA A 216 15.05 -6.88 -10.86
N ASN A 217 16.05 -6.63 -10.02
CA ASN A 217 17.09 -5.62 -10.24
C ASN A 217 18.06 -6.01 -11.38
N SER A 218 18.37 -7.30 -11.49
CA SER A 218 19.22 -7.82 -12.56
C SER A 218 19.11 -9.33 -12.69
N THR A 219 19.15 -9.83 -13.92
CA THR A 219 19.35 -11.25 -14.22
C THR A 219 20.66 -11.43 -14.97
N ARG A 220 21.47 -12.42 -14.58
CA ARG A 220 22.81 -12.63 -15.12
C ARG A 220 23.02 -14.06 -15.62
N ARG A 221 23.74 -14.18 -16.73
CA ARG A 221 24.24 -15.43 -17.33
C ARG A 221 25.59 -15.17 -17.98
N GLU A 222 26.65 -15.87 -17.58
CA GLU A 222 27.96 -15.87 -18.27
C GLU A 222 28.47 -14.48 -18.72
N GLY A 223 28.43 -13.49 -17.83
CA GLY A 223 28.88 -12.12 -18.10
C GLY A 223 27.86 -11.21 -18.81
N ARG A 224 26.73 -11.75 -19.27
CA ARG A 224 25.57 -10.98 -19.73
C ARG A 224 24.69 -10.57 -18.56
N VAL A 225 24.13 -9.37 -18.66
CA VAL A 225 23.26 -8.79 -17.62
C VAL A 225 22.04 -8.17 -18.30
N MET A 226 20.86 -8.63 -17.89
CA MET A 226 19.58 -7.99 -18.16
C MET A 226 19.20 -7.16 -16.92
N PRO A 227 19.20 -5.81 -16.98
CA PRO A 227 18.72 -4.96 -15.90
C PRO A 227 17.19 -4.98 -15.87
N TYR A 228 16.60 -4.72 -14.69
CA TYR A 228 15.18 -4.41 -14.49
C TYR A 228 14.18 -5.23 -15.31
N ALA A 229 13.64 -6.29 -14.72
CA ALA A 229 12.70 -7.18 -15.39
C ALA A 229 11.50 -7.46 -14.49
N THR A 230 10.29 -7.31 -15.04
CA THR A 230 9.08 -7.85 -14.41
C THR A 230 9.09 -9.36 -14.51
N VAL A 231 8.85 -10.01 -13.37
CA VAL A 231 8.81 -11.47 -13.21
C VAL A 231 7.47 -11.82 -12.61
N ALA A 232 6.69 -12.66 -13.31
CA ALA A 232 5.40 -13.14 -12.83
C ALA A 232 5.55 -14.54 -12.26
N ALA A 233 5.13 -14.73 -11.02
CA ALA A 233 4.98 -16.03 -10.39
C ALA A 233 3.55 -16.51 -10.61
N LEU A 234 3.42 -17.72 -11.16
CA LEU A 234 2.16 -18.33 -11.58
C LEU A 234 1.99 -19.71 -10.92
N PRO A 235 0.76 -20.24 -10.81
CA PRO A 235 0.56 -21.61 -10.35
C PRO A 235 1.35 -22.59 -11.23
N SER A 236 1.82 -23.69 -10.63
CA SER A 236 2.53 -24.72 -11.37
C SER A 236 1.68 -25.27 -12.53
N GLU A 237 0.39 -25.47 -12.28
CA GLU A 237 -0.61 -25.83 -13.28
C GLU A 237 -1.52 -24.64 -13.55
N LEU A 238 -1.49 -24.15 -14.80
CA LEU A 238 -2.33 -23.04 -15.24
C LEU A 238 -3.76 -23.53 -15.56
N PRO A 239 -4.80 -22.88 -15.04
CA PRO A 239 -6.18 -23.16 -15.44
C PRO A 239 -6.36 -22.92 -16.95
N GLU A 240 -7.11 -23.79 -17.61
CA GLU A 240 -7.22 -23.75 -19.09
C GLU A 240 -7.89 -22.47 -19.60
N ASP A 241 -8.82 -21.90 -18.83
CA ASP A 241 -9.57 -20.67 -19.13
C ASP A 241 -8.66 -19.45 -19.33
N PHE A 242 -7.51 -19.41 -18.65
CA PHE A 242 -6.52 -18.33 -18.78
C PHE A 242 -5.46 -18.60 -19.86
N GLY A 243 -5.58 -19.71 -20.58
CA GLY A 243 -4.64 -20.13 -21.60
C GLY A 243 -3.36 -20.76 -21.04
N LYS A 244 -2.39 -21.00 -21.92
CA LYS A 244 -1.13 -21.67 -21.59
C LYS A 244 0.05 -20.85 -22.09
N LEU A 245 1.13 -20.83 -21.32
CA LEU A 245 2.43 -20.41 -21.83
C LEU A 245 2.88 -21.40 -22.91
N ARG A 246 3.32 -20.90 -24.07
CA ARG A 246 3.74 -21.72 -25.20
C ARG A 246 5.23 -21.57 -25.45
N LEU A 247 5.94 -22.67 -25.60
CA LEU A 247 7.36 -22.67 -25.96
C LEU A 247 7.57 -22.21 -27.41
N LEU A 248 8.81 -21.90 -27.77
CA LEU A 248 9.15 -21.48 -29.14
C LEU A 248 8.75 -22.49 -30.23
N ASN A 249 8.69 -23.79 -29.92
CA ASN A 249 8.21 -24.83 -30.84
C ASN A 249 6.67 -24.93 -30.93
N GLY A 250 5.92 -24.14 -30.15
CA GLY A 250 4.46 -24.10 -30.12
C GLY A 250 3.81 -25.08 -29.13
N SER A 251 4.58 -25.98 -28.50
CA SER A 251 4.05 -26.87 -27.46
C SER A 251 3.75 -26.09 -26.17
N PRO A 252 2.83 -26.56 -25.32
CA PRO A 252 2.66 -26.02 -23.97
C PRO A 252 3.99 -26.06 -23.20
N ALA A 253 4.25 -25.03 -22.41
CA ALA A 253 5.36 -25.02 -21.47
C ALA A 253 5.12 -26.06 -20.36
N PRO A 254 6.17 -26.69 -19.84
CA PRO A 254 6.03 -27.60 -18.71
C PRO A 254 5.56 -26.84 -17.46
N PRO A 255 4.85 -27.51 -16.53
CA PRO A 255 4.62 -26.99 -15.19
C PRO A 255 5.96 -26.61 -14.53
N LEU A 256 5.97 -25.46 -13.83
CA LEU A 256 7.15 -24.99 -13.14
C LEU A 256 7.18 -25.49 -11.71
N HIS A 257 8.36 -25.87 -11.24
CA HIS A 257 8.59 -26.32 -9.87
C HIS A 257 9.91 -25.79 -9.32
N GLY A 258 9.91 -25.46 -8.03
CA GLY A 258 11.08 -24.94 -7.32
C GLY A 258 11.78 -23.83 -8.11
N SER A 259 13.10 -23.93 -8.24
CA SER A 259 13.94 -22.90 -8.85
C SER A 259 13.98 -22.94 -10.39
N GLN A 260 12.88 -23.32 -11.03
CA GLN A 260 12.74 -23.26 -12.48
C GLN A 260 12.23 -21.90 -12.95
N ILE A 261 12.67 -21.47 -14.14
CA ILE A 261 12.25 -20.22 -14.76
C ILE A 261 11.96 -20.42 -16.24
N LEU A 262 10.88 -19.84 -16.74
CA LEU A 262 10.65 -19.63 -18.16
C LEU A 262 11.05 -18.21 -18.51
N LEU A 263 11.79 -18.03 -19.59
CA LEU A 263 12.09 -16.71 -20.14
C LEU A 263 11.20 -16.45 -21.34
N ASN A 264 10.72 -15.22 -21.53
CA ASN A 264 10.18 -14.87 -22.83
C ASN A 264 11.30 -14.81 -23.88
N ARG A 265 10.92 -14.81 -25.17
CA ARG A 265 11.85 -14.79 -26.30
C ARG A 265 12.90 -13.68 -26.18
N TRP A 266 12.47 -12.45 -25.88
CA TRP A 266 13.37 -11.30 -25.80
C TRP A 266 14.42 -11.45 -24.69
N ALA A 267 14.00 -11.89 -23.49
CA ALA A 267 14.91 -12.08 -22.36
C ALA A 267 15.91 -13.20 -22.59
N ALA A 268 15.48 -14.30 -23.24
CA ALA A 268 16.35 -15.39 -23.63
C ALA A 268 17.41 -14.94 -24.65
N GLU A 269 17.03 -14.13 -25.64
CA GLU A 269 17.94 -13.59 -26.66
C GLU A 269 18.96 -12.60 -26.04
N ASP A 270 18.51 -11.73 -25.12
CA ASP A 270 19.40 -10.79 -24.41
C ASP A 270 20.46 -11.54 -23.57
N LEU A 271 20.02 -12.54 -22.80
CA LEU A 271 20.89 -13.34 -21.95
C LEU A 271 21.66 -14.43 -22.70
N ALA A 272 21.34 -14.67 -23.98
CA ALA A 272 21.76 -15.86 -24.73
C ALA A 272 21.51 -17.16 -23.94
N ALA A 273 20.30 -17.29 -23.38
CA ALA A 273 19.89 -18.39 -22.54
C ALA A 273 19.00 -19.39 -23.30
N ALA A 274 19.18 -20.67 -23.01
CA ALA A 274 18.38 -21.79 -23.50
C ALA A 274 17.96 -22.70 -22.34
N ALA A 275 17.06 -23.64 -22.60
CA ALA A 275 16.66 -24.63 -21.61
C ALA A 275 17.87 -25.40 -21.06
N GLY A 276 17.92 -25.59 -19.75
CA GLY A 276 19.03 -26.23 -19.03
C GLY A 276 20.07 -25.26 -18.47
N ASP A 277 20.11 -24.01 -18.94
CA ASP A 277 21.05 -23.01 -18.44
C ASP A 277 20.72 -22.55 -17.02
N THR A 278 21.74 -22.00 -16.34
CA THR A 278 21.61 -21.43 -15.00
C THR A 278 21.73 -19.91 -15.04
N LEU A 279 20.84 -19.23 -14.32
CA LEU A 279 20.79 -17.78 -14.19
C LEU A 279 20.89 -17.36 -12.73
N THR A 280 21.51 -16.24 -12.45
CA THR A 280 21.40 -15.58 -11.14
C THR A 280 20.55 -14.34 -11.27
N MET A 281 19.44 -14.30 -10.55
CA MET A 281 18.56 -13.14 -10.45
C MET A 281 18.78 -12.43 -9.12
N ARG A 282 18.90 -11.11 -9.17
CA ARG A 282 18.99 -10.24 -8.00
C ARG A 282 17.75 -9.40 -7.88
N TYR A 283 17.31 -9.21 -6.65
CA TYR A 283 16.09 -8.50 -6.34
C TYR A 283 16.19 -7.97 -4.91
N TYR A 284 15.48 -6.90 -4.62
CA TYR A 284 15.38 -6.43 -3.24
C TYR A 284 14.49 -7.38 -2.44
N ARG A 285 14.71 -7.46 -1.14
CA ARG A 285 13.78 -8.01 -0.14
C ARG A 285 13.64 -6.99 0.97
N VAL A 286 12.43 -6.84 1.50
CA VAL A 286 12.21 -5.96 2.64
C VAL A 286 12.69 -6.63 3.92
N GLU A 287 13.52 -5.93 4.67
CA GLU A 287 13.96 -6.29 6.01
C GLU A 287 13.28 -5.39 7.05
N GLY A 288 13.43 -5.74 8.33
CA GLY A 288 12.80 -5.01 9.43
C GLY A 288 13.11 -3.51 9.40
N GLY A 289 12.09 -2.67 9.56
CA GLY A 289 12.23 -1.22 9.55
C GLY A 289 12.31 -0.59 8.15
N GLU A 290 11.69 -1.21 7.13
CA GLU A 290 11.56 -0.68 5.76
C GLU A 290 12.91 -0.60 5.01
N ALA A 291 13.92 -1.32 5.50
CA ALA A 291 15.21 -1.41 4.85
C ALA A 291 15.17 -2.43 3.70
N LEU A 292 15.44 -1.97 2.48
CA LEU A 292 15.64 -2.87 1.34
C LEU A 292 17.04 -3.47 1.37
N ALA A 293 17.13 -4.80 1.34
CA ALA A 293 18.37 -5.54 1.15
C ALA A 293 18.35 -6.25 -0.21
N GLU A 294 19.41 -6.10 -1.00
CA GLU A 294 19.54 -6.86 -2.25
C GLU A 294 19.93 -8.31 -1.93
N THR A 295 19.14 -9.26 -2.43
CA THR A 295 19.43 -10.68 -2.35
C THR A 295 19.46 -11.29 -3.75
N SER A 296 19.78 -12.58 -3.84
CA SER A 296 19.86 -13.29 -5.12
C SER A 296 19.33 -14.69 -5.03
N HIS A 297 18.70 -15.14 -6.12
CA HIS A 297 18.25 -16.51 -6.30
C HIS A 297 18.82 -17.06 -7.62
N VAL A 298 19.24 -18.33 -7.60
CA VAL A 298 19.70 -19.05 -8.79
C VAL A 298 18.55 -19.83 -9.39
N PHE A 299 18.32 -19.67 -10.69
CA PHE A 299 17.26 -20.38 -11.42
C PHE A 299 17.84 -21.24 -12.53
N GLN A 300 17.17 -22.36 -12.82
CA GLN A 300 17.40 -23.18 -13.99
C GLN A 300 16.35 -22.88 -15.06
N VAL A 301 16.78 -22.57 -16.28
CA VAL A 301 15.89 -22.26 -17.40
C VAL A 301 15.16 -23.53 -17.82
N ALA A 302 13.85 -23.57 -17.61
CA ALA A 302 12.99 -24.68 -18.04
C ALA A 302 12.64 -24.59 -19.53
N GLY A 303 12.66 -23.38 -20.10
CA GLY A 303 12.30 -23.15 -21.49
C GLY A 303 12.19 -21.68 -21.85
N VAL A 304 12.04 -21.44 -23.15
CA VAL A 304 11.80 -20.11 -23.71
C VAL A 304 10.39 -20.06 -24.28
N VAL A 305 9.60 -19.12 -23.78
CA VAL A 305 8.20 -18.93 -24.18
C VAL A 305 8.07 -17.85 -25.25
N ARG A 306 7.06 -18.03 -26.10
CA ARG A 306 6.65 -17.05 -27.09
C ARG A 306 6.03 -15.85 -26.38
N LEU A 307 6.21 -14.68 -26.99
CA LEU A 307 5.55 -13.45 -26.58
C LEU A 307 4.16 -13.42 -27.23
N GLU A 308 3.29 -14.34 -26.80
CA GLU A 308 1.90 -14.48 -27.26
C GLU A 308 1.00 -14.95 -26.11
N GLY A 309 -0.30 -14.63 -26.18
CA GLY A 309 -1.28 -15.02 -25.15
C GLY A 309 -0.82 -14.60 -23.74
N LEU A 310 -0.88 -15.52 -22.78
CA LEU A 310 -0.43 -15.28 -21.40
C LEU A 310 1.05 -14.87 -21.31
N GLY A 311 1.91 -15.28 -22.26
CA GLY A 311 3.32 -14.90 -22.31
C GLY A 311 3.57 -13.47 -22.80
N ALA A 312 2.53 -12.80 -23.32
CA ALA A 312 2.54 -11.42 -23.78
C ALA A 312 1.69 -10.49 -22.90
N ASP A 313 0.97 -11.03 -21.91
CA ASP A 313 -0.12 -10.33 -21.24
C ASP A 313 0.41 -9.27 -20.26
N PRO A 314 0.24 -7.95 -20.54
CA PRO A 314 0.68 -6.90 -19.65
C PRO A 314 -0.15 -6.83 -18.37
N SER A 315 -1.36 -7.39 -18.36
CA SER A 315 -2.26 -7.35 -17.20
C SER A 315 -1.82 -8.26 -16.05
N LEU A 316 -0.82 -9.13 -16.27
CA LEU A 316 -0.14 -9.86 -15.20
C LEU A 316 0.66 -8.92 -14.28
N THR A 317 0.97 -7.72 -14.74
CA THR A 317 1.66 -6.70 -13.96
C THR A 317 0.66 -5.65 -13.49
N PRO A 318 0.53 -5.39 -12.18
CA PRO A 318 -0.34 -4.32 -11.70
C PRO A 318 0.23 -2.94 -12.09
N ASP A 319 -0.65 -1.96 -12.25
CA ASP A 319 -0.28 -0.58 -12.59
C ASP A 319 0.55 0.07 -11.48
N PHE A 320 1.88 -0.04 -11.56
CA PHE A 320 2.83 0.52 -10.61
C PHE A 320 2.98 2.04 -10.77
N PRO A 321 2.69 2.84 -9.71
CA PRO A 321 2.87 4.29 -9.70
C PRO A 321 4.33 4.67 -9.99
N GLY A 322 4.52 5.67 -10.85
CA GLY A 322 5.85 6.13 -11.25
C GLY A 322 6.58 5.21 -12.24
N ILE A 323 5.99 4.08 -12.63
CA ILE A 323 6.50 3.20 -13.70
C ILE A 323 5.53 3.18 -14.88
N HIS A 324 4.25 2.88 -14.63
CA HIS A 324 3.26 2.72 -15.71
C HIS A 324 2.83 4.04 -16.35
N ASP A 325 2.96 5.14 -15.62
CA ASP A 325 2.66 6.49 -16.12
C ASP A 325 3.78 7.04 -17.02
N ALA A 326 4.95 6.41 -17.03
CA ALA A 326 6.10 6.87 -17.77
C ALA A 326 6.00 6.50 -19.26
N GLU A 327 6.28 7.47 -20.12
CA GLU A 327 6.45 7.22 -21.55
C GLU A 327 7.72 6.39 -21.75
N HIS A 328 8.82 6.81 -21.13
CA HIS A 328 10.13 6.16 -21.22
C HIS A 328 10.62 5.54 -19.91
N ILE A 329 11.50 4.52 -19.97
CA ILE A 329 12.08 3.92 -18.76
C ILE A 329 12.91 4.94 -17.98
N TYR A 330 13.61 5.85 -18.66
CA TYR A 330 14.41 6.89 -18.01
C TYR A 330 13.56 7.91 -17.22
N ASP A 331 12.25 7.95 -17.44
CA ASP A 331 11.31 8.79 -16.69
C ASP A 331 10.70 8.06 -15.49
N TRP A 332 11.12 6.82 -15.21
CA TRP A 332 10.67 6.09 -14.05
C TRP A 332 11.07 6.82 -12.76
N ASP A 333 10.07 7.06 -11.91
CA ASP A 333 10.24 7.61 -10.55
C ASP A 333 9.65 6.66 -9.51
N PRO A 334 10.21 5.45 -9.36
CA PRO A 334 9.67 4.48 -8.42
C PRO A 334 10.04 4.84 -6.98
N PRO A 335 9.23 4.43 -5.99
CA PRO A 335 9.50 4.68 -4.59
C PRO A 335 10.66 3.83 -4.02
N PHE A 336 11.47 3.20 -4.86
CA PHE A 336 12.60 2.33 -4.48
C PHE A 336 13.81 2.60 -5.38
N PRO A 337 15.03 2.25 -4.93
CA PRO A 337 16.24 2.59 -5.68
C PRO A 337 16.30 1.89 -7.04
N VAL A 338 16.36 2.69 -8.11
CA VAL A 338 16.63 2.23 -9.47
C VAL A 338 17.79 3.04 -10.05
N ASP A 339 18.74 2.33 -10.65
CA ASP A 339 19.88 2.91 -11.35
C ASP A 339 19.58 2.92 -12.85
N LEU A 340 18.90 3.98 -13.29
CA LEU A 340 18.47 4.16 -14.67
C LEU A 340 19.65 4.24 -15.66
N SER A 341 20.88 4.49 -15.19
CA SER A 341 22.08 4.48 -16.04
C SER A 341 22.38 3.08 -16.62
N ARG A 342 21.81 2.03 -16.02
CA ARG A 342 21.95 0.64 -16.50
C ARG A 342 20.99 0.29 -17.63
N VAL A 343 19.96 1.09 -17.86
CA VAL A 343 18.96 0.87 -18.91
C VAL A 343 19.62 1.09 -20.27
N ARG A 344 19.39 0.16 -21.21
CA ARG A 344 19.98 0.16 -22.56
C ARG A 344 18.90 0.48 -23.58
N PRO A 345 19.25 0.96 -24.80
CA PRO A 345 18.27 1.27 -25.85
C PRO A 345 17.31 0.12 -26.20
N LYS A 346 17.76 -1.13 -26.10
CA LYS A 346 16.89 -2.30 -26.34
C LYS A 346 15.92 -2.60 -25.21
N ASP A 347 16.22 -2.16 -23.99
CA ASP A 347 15.30 -2.25 -22.86
C ASP A 347 14.14 -1.26 -23.07
N GLU A 348 14.47 -0.06 -23.54
CA GLU A 348 13.51 0.98 -23.96
C GLU A 348 12.60 0.46 -25.08
N GLN A 349 13.18 -0.13 -26.14
CA GLN A 349 12.40 -0.71 -27.23
C GLN A 349 11.40 -1.77 -26.73
N TYR A 350 11.80 -2.61 -25.77
CA TYR A 350 10.88 -3.58 -25.18
C TYR A 350 9.74 -2.88 -24.43
N TRP A 351 10.03 -1.80 -23.71
CA TRP A 351 9.01 -1.02 -23.01
C TRP A 351 8.03 -0.34 -23.97
N ASP A 352 8.51 0.18 -25.09
CA ASP A 352 7.65 0.75 -26.13
C ASP A 352 6.73 -0.31 -26.75
N ASP A 353 7.27 -1.49 -27.06
CA ASP A 353 6.54 -2.55 -27.76
C ASP A 353 5.62 -3.38 -26.85
N HIS A 354 6.02 -3.56 -25.58
CA HIS A 354 5.42 -4.55 -24.66
C HIS A 354 5.15 -4.01 -23.25
N ARG A 355 5.49 -2.76 -22.95
CA ARG A 355 5.30 -2.14 -21.63
C ARG A 355 5.80 -3.04 -20.50
N ALA A 356 5.01 -3.22 -19.44
CA ALA A 356 5.38 -3.99 -18.27
C ALA A 356 5.18 -5.51 -18.39
N THR A 357 4.93 -6.04 -19.60
CA THR A 357 4.76 -7.50 -19.83
C THR A 357 5.93 -8.29 -19.23
N PRO A 358 5.64 -9.32 -18.41
CA PRO A 358 6.68 -10.13 -17.76
C PRO A 358 7.73 -10.68 -18.72
N LYS A 359 9.00 -10.49 -18.35
CA LYS A 359 10.15 -11.04 -19.08
C LYS A 359 10.48 -12.48 -18.66
N ALA A 360 10.04 -12.87 -17.48
CA ALA A 360 10.22 -14.21 -16.95
C ALA A 360 9.03 -14.67 -16.11
N PHE A 361 8.87 -16.00 -16.03
CA PHE A 361 7.83 -16.66 -15.28
C PHE A 361 8.42 -17.71 -14.35
N ILE A 362 7.98 -17.73 -13.09
CA ILE A 362 8.39 -18.69 -12.06
C ILE A 362 7.14 -19.32 -11.42
N VAL A 363 7.31 -20.33 -10.56
CA VAL A 363 6.20 -20.88 -9.78
C VAL A 363 5.87 -19.99 -8.58
N LEU A 364 4.59 -19.82 -8.24
CA LEU A 364 4.10 -19.04 -7.10
C LEU A 364 4.80 -19.38 -5.78
N GLU A 365 5.11 -20.65 -5.56
CA GLU A 365 5.77 -21.10 -4.33
C GLU A 365 7.20 -20.56 -4.17
N THR A 366 7.82 -20.12 -5.26
CA THR A 366 9.17 -19.52 -5.30
C THR A 366 9.15 -18.00 -5.36
N GLY A 367 8.05 -17.41 -5.84
CA GLY A 367 7.84 -15.95 -5.84
C GLY A 367 7.50 -15.45 -4.45
#